data_AF-A0A8B3NKI9-F1
#
_entry.id   AF-A0A8B3NKI9-F1
#
_cell.length_a   1.000
_cell.length_b   1.000
_cell.length_c   1.000
_cell.angle_alpha   90.00
_cell.angle_beta   90.00
_cell.angle_gamma   90.00
#
_symmetry.space_group_name_H-M   'P 1'
#
loop_
_entity.id
_entity.type
_entity.pdbx_description
1 polymer ?
#
loop_
_entity_poly.entity_id
_entity_poly.type
_entity_poly.pdbx_seq_one_letter_code
_entity_poly.pdbx_strand_id
1 'polypeptide(L)' 'NEPFAKALTDLVNTHKPEILLLGATTLGRDLAGSVATTLQTGLTADCTELDVDSDGSLAATRPTFGGS' A
#
# COMPACT_ATOMS: atom_id res chain seq x y z
N ASN A 1 5.52 1.08 -15.48
CA ASN A 1 4.60 1.21 -14.33
C ASN A 1 3.22 1.71 -14.76
N GLU A 2 3.12 2.81 -15.50
CA GLU A 2 1.88 3.47 -15.94
C GLU A 2 0.65 2.58 -16.27
N PRO A 3 0.74 1.54 -17.13
CA PRO A 3 -0.44 0.71 -17.43
C PRO A 3 -0.91 -0.11 -16.22
N PHE A 4 0.01 -0.57 -15.36
CA PHE A 4 -0.32 -1.30 -14.15
C PHE A 4 -0.90 -0.38 -13.08
N ALA A 5 -0.31 0.80 -12.91
CA ALA A 5 -0.84 1.81 -11.99
C ALA A 5 -2.27 2.22 -12.36
N LYS A 6 -2.53 2.44 -13.65
CA LYS A 6 -3.87 2.76 -14.15
C LYS A 6 -4.86 1.63 -13.89
N ALA A 7 -4.54 0.41 -14.30
CA ALA A 7 -5.43 -0.74 -14.10
C ALA A 7 -5.74 -0.98 -12.61
N LEU A 8 -4.73 -0.83 -11.73
CA LEU A 8 -4.92 -0.99 -10.29
C LEU A 8 -5.78 0.14 -9.70
N THR A 9 -5.55 1.38 -10.13
CA THR A 9 -6.33 2.55 -9.73
C THR A 9 -7.81 2.40 -10.14
N ASP A 10 -8.06 1.94 -11.36
CA ASP A 10 -9.42 1.68 -11.87
C ASP A 10 -10.13 0.60 -11.03
N LEU A 11 -9.39 -0.45 -10.64
CA LEU A 11 -9.91 -1.54 -9.81
C LEU A 11 -10.22 -1.07 -8.38
N VAL A 12 -9.36 -0.25 -7.80
CA VAL A 12 -9.58 0.37 -6.47
C VAL A 12 -10.79 1.30 -6.51
N ASN A 13 -10.93 2.13 -7.54
CA ASN A 13 -12.10 3.01 -7.69
C ASN A 13 -13.41 2.23 -7.88
N THR A 14 -13.35 1.07 -8.55
CA THR A 14 -14.52 0.23 -8.81
C THR A 14 -14.97 -0.52 -7.55
N HIS A 15 -14.04 -1.14 -6.83
CA HIS A 15 -14.37 -2.01 -5.69
C HIS A 15 -14.29 -1.30 -4.33
N LYS A 16 -13.67 -0.12 -4.26
CA LYS A 16 -13.47 0.68 -3.04
C LYS A 16 -13.03 -0.16 -1.84
N PRO A 17 -11.88 -0.86 -1.93
CA PRO A 17 -11.34 -1.58 -0.79
C PRO A 17 -10.91 -0.61 0.31
N GLU A 18 -11.08 -1.01 1.57
CA GLU A 18 -10.53 -0.28 2.73
C GLU A 18 -9.00 -0.43 2.81
N ILE A 19 -8.46 -1.58 2.40
CA ILE A 19 -7.03 -1.92 2.51
C ILE A 19 -6.53 -2.53 1.20
N LEU A 20 -5.40 -2.03 0.69
CA LEU A 20 -4.70 -2.57 -0.47
C LEU A 20 -3.27 -3.00 -0.07
N LEU A 21 -2.98 -4.29 -0.21
CA LEU A 21 -1.65 -4.84 0.07
C LEU A 21 -0.88 -5.10 -1.22
N LEU A 22 0.37 -4.64 -1.28
CA LEU A 22 1.28 -4.82 -2.41
C LEU A 22 2.59 -5.41 -1.89
N GLY A 23 3.13 -6.39 -2.62
CA GLY A 23 4.40 -7.01 -2.25
C GLY A 23 5.57 -6.02 -2.33
N ALA A 24 6.43 -6.00 -1.31
CA ALA A 24 7.60 -5.11 -1.19
C ALA A 24 8.78 -5.48 -2.12
N THR A 25 8.49 -5.84 -3.37
CA THR A 25 9.51 -6.08 -4.41
C THR A 25 9.94 -4.76 -5.06
N THR A 26 11.03 -4.76 -5.83
CA THR A 26 11.47 -3.56 -6.58
C THR A 26 10.35 -2.99 -7.46
N LEU A 27 9.58 -3.85 -8.14
CA LEU A 27 8.44 -3.43 -8.96
C LEU A 27 7.24 -2.99 -8.11
N GLY A 28 6.97 -3.69 -7.00
CA GLY A 28 5.84 -3.37 -6.12
C GLY A 28 6.01 -2.02 -5.42
N ARG A 29 7.23 -1.66 -5.02
CA ARG A 29 7.54 -0.35 -4.41
C ARG A 29 7.32 0.80 -5.40
N ASP A 30 7.74 0.63 -6.66
CA ASP A 30 7.49 1.61 -7.73
C ASP A 30 5.99 1.76 -8.03
N LEU A 31 5.28 0.62 -8.18
CA LEU A 31 3.83 0.60 -8.43
C LEU A 31 3.03 1.23 -7.28
N ALA A 32 3.33 0.87 -6.04
CA ALA A 32 2.64 1.37 -4.86
C ALA A 32 2.75 2.89 -4.74
N GLY A 33 3.93 3.47 -5.00
CA GLY A 33 4.13 4.92 -4.97
C GLY A 33 3.28 5.66 -6.00
N SER A 34 3.21 5.13 -7.22
CA SER A 34 2.41 5.72 -8.31
C SER A 34 0.90 5.65 -8.04
N VAL A 35 0.43 4.51 -7.53
CA VAL A 35 -0.98 4.29 -7.20
C VAL A 35 -1.39 5.15 -6.00
N ALA A 36 -0.58 5.20 -4.94
CA ALA A 36 -0.87 6.02 -3.75
C ALA A 36 -0.95 7.52 -4.08
N THR A 37 -0.06 8.00 -4.95
CA THR A 37 -0.07 9.39 -5.43
C THR A 37 -1.36 9.69 -6.21
N THR A 38 -1.75 8.79 -7.12
CA THR A 38 -2.95 8.97 -7.95
C THR A 38 -4.23 8.92 -7.13
N LEU A 39 -4.33 8.02 -6.16
CA LEU A 39 -5.49 7.83 -5.28
C LEU A 39 -5.52 8.79 -4.09
N GLN A 40 -4.49 9.62 -3.90
CA GLN A 40 -4.32 10.52 -2.76
C GLN A 40 -4.48 9.82 -1.40
N THR A 41 -3.94 8.61 -1.29
CA THR A 41 -4.02 7.78 -0.08
C THR A 41 -2.67 7.64 0.62
N GLY A 42 -2.70 7.23 1.89
CA GLY A 42 -1.51 6.90 2.65
C GLY A 42 -0.84 5.61 2.15
N LEU A 43 0.48 5.57 2.22
CA LEU A 43 1.28 4.39 1.89
C LEU A 43 2.34 4.14 2.96
N THR A 44 2.38 2.94 3.50
CA THR A 44 3.45 2.46 4.38
C THR A 44 4.27 1.43 3.62
N ALA A 45 5.56 1.71 3.42
CA ALA A 45 6.47 0.81 2.72
C ALA A 45 7.20 -0.14 3.69
N ASP A 46 7.56 -1.32 3.18
CA ASP A 46 8.39 -2.33 3.85
C ASP A 46 7.90 -2.71 5.26
N CYS A 47 6.59 -2.92 5.39
CA CYS A 47 5.98 -3.39 6.63
C CYS A 47 6.43 -4.82 6.93
N THR A 48 6.81 -5.08 8.18
CA THR A 48 7.18 -6.42 8.66
C THR A 48 6.05 -7.08 9.42
N GLU A 49 5.14 -6.29 9.99
CA GLU A 49 3.97 -6.77 10.71
C GLU A 49 2.74 -5.96 10.27
N LEU A 50 1.61 -6.65 10.22
CA LEU A 50 0.31 -6.12 9.88
C LEU A 50 -0.68 -6.65 10.91
N ASP A 51 -1.36 -5.74 11.59
CA ASP A 51 -2.45 -6.06 12.51
C ASP A 51 -3.69 -5.22 12.17
N VAL A 52 -4.85 -5.67 12.60
CA VAL A 52 -6.11 -4.94 12.44
C VAL A 52 -6.61 -4.57 13.82
N ASP A 53 -6.74 -3.28 14.08
CA ASP A 53 -7.23 -2.81 15.38
C ASP A 53 -8.73 -3.10 15.56
N SER A 54 -9.23 -2.86 16.77
CA SER A 54 -10.65 -3.05 17.09
C SER A 54 -11.59 -2.16 16.27
N ASP A 55 -11.06 -1.09 15.68
CA ASP A 55 -11.80 -0.13 14.87
C ASP A 55 -11.77 -0.50 13.37
N GLY A 56 -11.09 -1.61 13.01
CA GLY A 56 -10.97 -2.12 11.65
C GLY A 56 -9.87 -1.45 10.83
N SER A 57 -9.04 -0.59 11.43
CA SER A 57 -7.94 0.10 10.76
C SER A 57 -6.69 -0.77 10.71
N LEU A 58 -5.90 -0.62 9.64
CA LEU A 58 -4.66 -1.36 9.46
C LEU A 58 -3.53 -0.73 10.29
N ALA A 59 -3.08 -1.43 11.33
CA ALA A 59 -1.87 -1.13 12.05
C ALA A 59 -0.68 -1.78 11.34
N ALA A 60 0.04 -0.98 10.54
CA ALA A 60 1.22 -1.42 9.82
C ALA A 60 2.50 -1.01 10.56
N THR A 61 3.25 -2.00 11.06
CA THR A 61 4.54 -1.76 11.72
C THR A 61 5.65 -1.80 10.68
N ARG A 62 6.42 -0.71 10.63
CA ARG A 62 7.68 -0.65 9.89
C ARG A 62 8.84 -0.41 10.85
N PRO A 63 9.95 -1.14 10.77
CA PRO A 63 11.15 -0.80 11.52
C PRO A 63 11.81 0.44 10.90
N THR A 64 11.68 1.59 11.55
CA THR A 64 12.48 2.78 11.20
C THR A 64 13.82 2.74 11.93
N PHE A 65 14.92 2.97 11.20
CA PHE A 65 16.31 2.89 11.66
C PHE A 65 16.82 1.47 11.93
N GLY A 66 17.14 0.70 10.89
CA GLY A 66 18.06 -0.44 11.00
C GLY A 66 17.66 -1.62 11.88
N GLY A 67 16.48 -1.61 12.51
CA GLY A 67 15.94 -2.73 13.29
C GLY A 67 16.55 -2.91 14.68
N SER A 68 16.76 -1.83 15.44
CA SER A 68 17.15 -1.91 16.85
C SER A 68 16.01 -2.32 17.77
#